data_AF-A0A2A2EL62-F1
#
_entry.id   AF-A0A2A2EL62-F1
#
_cell.length_a   1.000
_cell.length_b   1.000
_cell.length_c   1.000
_cell.angle_alpha   90.00
_cell.angle_beta   90.00
_cell.angle_gamma   90.00
#
_symmetry.space_group_name_H-M   'P 1'
#
loop_
_entity.id
_entity.type
_entity.pdbx_description
1 polymer ?
#
loop_
_entity_poly.entity_id
_entity_poly.type
_entity_poly.pdbx_seq_one_letter_code
_entity_poly.pdbx_strand_id
1 'polypeptide(L)'
;MATTKVILKQSVNNLGHAGDIVEVKLGYARNYLIPQGYALAWSKGAAAQAEAMKRARLAKAVATREGAVEAKGLIEGIAVEIPAKVSESGKLFGGISNEQIAKALADKVAVDPKAITVESIKTTGEFPATVALHPEITANFFVKVVAE
;
A
#
# COMPACT_ATOMS: atom_id res chain seq x y z
N MET A 1 34.85 11.47 -1.78
CA MET A 1 34.15 12.67 -2.34
C MET A 1 33.02 13.02 -1.39
N ALA A 2 32.84 14.29 -1.03
CA ALA A 2 31.77 14.67 -0.11
C ALA A 2 30.38 14.41 -0.72
N THR A 3 29.56 13.64 -0.02
CA THR A 3 28.14 13.41 -0.34
C THR A 3 27.26 14.25 0.58
N THR A 4 26.05 14.56 0.12
CA THR A 4 25.04 15.28 0.90
C THR A 4 23.66 14.71 0.60
N LYS A 5 22.78 14.79 1.59
CA LYS A 5 21.39 14.38 1.46
C LYS A 5 20.56 15.54 0.92
N VAL A 6 19.76 15.26 -0.10
CA VAL A 6 18.82 16.22 -0.67
C VAL A 6 17.45 15.58 -0.79
N ILE A 7 16.43 16.43 -0.73
CA ILE A 7 15.03 16.04 -0.92
C ILE A 7 14.62 16.47 -2.32
N LEU A 8 14.27 15.53 -3.19
CA LEU A 8 13.83 15.86 -4.54
C LEU A 8 12.48 16.57 -4.49
N LYS A 9 12.35 17.71 -5.17
CA LYS A 9 11.08 18.40 -5.39
C LYS A 9 10.38 17.94 -6.67
N GLN A 10 11.16 17.46 -7.63
CA GLN A 10 10.68 16.97 -8.92
C GLN A 10 11.28 15.59 -9.18
N SER A 11 10.62 14.78 -10.00
CA SER A 11 11.20 13.52 -10.47
C SER A 11 12.38 13.81 -11.38
N VAL A 12 13.52 13.21 -11.09
CA VAL A 12 14.75 13.38 -11.87
C VAL A 12 15.17 12.00 -12.37
N ASN A 13 15.38 11.88 -13.69
CA ASN A 13 15.81 10.63 -14.30
C ASN A 13 17.10 10.13 -13.65
N ASN A 14 17.13 8.83 -13.30
CA ASN A 14 18.26 8.15 -12.67
C ASN A 14 18.61 8.60 -11.25
N LEU A 15 17.71 9.32 -10.56
CA LEU A 15 17.94 9.78 -9.19
C LEU A 15 16.79 9.44 -8.24
N GLY A 16 15.55 9.59 -8.70
CA GLY A 16 14.37 9.25 -7.91
C GLY A 16 13.21 10.20 -8.17
N HIS A 17 12.20 10.10 -7.32
CA HIS A 17 10.96 10.82 -7.50
C HIS A 17 10.84 12.02 -6.56
N ALA A 18 9.99 12.97 -6.92
CA ALA A 18 9.62 14.08 -6.03
C ALA A 18 9.17 13.56 -4.64
N GLY A 19 9.85 13.99 -3.59
CA GLY A 19 9.65 13.60 -2.20
C GLY A 19 10.70 12.63 -1.66
N ASP A 20 11.54 12.04 -2.51
CA ASP A 20 12.57 11.11 -2.06
C ASP A 20 13.79 11.83 -1.47
N ILE A 21 14.32 11.25 -0.40
CA ILE A 21 15.57 11.67 0.22
C ILE A 21 16.67 10.84 -0.43
N VAL A 22 17.51 11.49 -1.22
CA VAL A 22 18.58 10.85 -1.98
C VAL A 22 19.93 11.41 -1.56
N GLU A 23 20.93 10.54 -1.53
CA GLU A 23 22.30 10.93 -1.25
C GLU A 23 23.06 11.13 -2.55
N VAL A 24 23.55 12.36 -2.76
CA VAL A 24 24.23 12.77 -3.99
C VAL A 24 25.56 13.43 -3.69
N LYS A 25 26.43 13.55 -4.69
CA LYS A 25 27.66 14.33 -4.56
C LYS A 25 27.34 15.79 -4.24
N LEU A 26 28.09 16.39 -3.31
CA LEU A 26 27.88 17.77 -2.84
C LEU A 26 27.83 18.79 -3.99
N GLY A 27 28.73 18.64 -4.98
CA GLY A 27 28.75 19.52 -6.16
C GLY A 27 27.51 19.40 -7.04
N TYR A 28 26.94 18.20 -7.15
CA TYR A 28 25.73 17.96 -7.94
C TYR A 28 24.49 18.57 -7.26
N ALA A 29 24.39 18.45 -5.92
CA ALA A 29 23.36 19.13 -5.14
C ALA A 29 23.46 20.66 -5.26
N ARG A 30 24.65 21.22 -5.00
CA ARG A 30 24.85 22.67 -4.89
C ARG A 30 24.80 23.40 -6.23
N ASN A 31 25.33 22.80 -7.30
CA ASN A 31 25.48 23.50 -8.57
C ASN A 31 24.32 23.21 -9.55
N TYR A 32 23.62 22.09 -9.40
CA TYR A 32 22.58 21.68 -10.34
C TYR A 32 21.21 21.52 -9.67
N LEU A 33 21.07 20.61 -8.70
CA LEU A 33 19.74 20.25 -8.19
C LEU A 33 19.07 21.38 -7.38
N ILE A 34 19.81 22.09 -6.53
CA ILE A 34 19.26 23.17 -5.69
C ILE A 34 18.98 24.43 -6.52
N PRO A 35 19.91 24.96 -7.35
CA PRO A 35 19.66 26.17 -8.12
C PRO A 35 18.58 26.01 -9.20
N GLN A 36 18.46 24.83 -9.81
CA GLN A 36 17.42 24.54 -10.81
C GLN A 36 16.05 24.23 -10.17
N GLY A 37 15.97 24.17 -8.83
CA GLY A 37 14.73 23.90 -8.12
C GLY A 37 14.29 22.43 -8.14
N TYR A 38 15.14 21.50 -8.61
CA TYR A 38 14.89 20.06 -8.62
C TYR A 38 14.97 19.42 -7.23
N ALA A 39 15.74 19.98 -6.30
CA ALA A 39 15.88 19.47 -4.94
C ALA A 39 16.02 20.56 -3.89
N LEU A 40 15.75 20.20 -2.63
CA LEU A 40 15.99 21.01 -1.44
C LEU A 40 17.11 20.38 -0.61
N ALA A 41 17.88 21.21 0.08
CA ALA A 41 18.81 20.73 1.08
C ALA A 41 18.04 19.99 2.19
N TRP A 42 18.54 18.83 2.58
CA TRP A 42 17.92 18.08 3.66
C TRP A 42 18.08 18.82 4.99
N SER A 43 16.97 19.01 5.70
CA SER A 43 16.94 19.51 7.09
C SER A 43 15.87 18.74 7.86
N LYS A 44 15.99 18.66 9.20
CA LYS A 44 14.99 17.97 10.04
C LYS A 44 13.56 18.51 9.83
N GLY A 45 13.40 19.82 9.64
CA GLY A 45 12.09 20.44 9.37
C GLY A 45 11.56 20.15 7.96
N ALA A 46 12.44 20.15 6.95
CA ALA A 46 12.06 19.84 5.57
C ALA A 46 11.75 18.35 5.38
N ALA A 47 12.39 17.46 6.16
CA ALA A 47 12.13 16.02 6.14
C ALA A 47 10.70 15.69 6.58
N ALA A 48 10.18 16.35 7.61
CA ALA A 48 8.80 16.14 8.08
C ALA A 48 7.75 16.58 7.03
N GLN A 49 7.99 17.71 6.33
CA GLN A 49 7.12 18.16 5.24
C GLN A 49 7.20 17.25 4.01
N ALA A 50 8.41 16.76 3.68
CA ALA A 50 8.62 15.82 2.59
C ALA A 50 7.94 14.47 2.86
N GLU A 51 7.97 13.98 4.09
CA GLU A 51 7.21 12.78 4.48
C GLU A 51 5.71 12.97 4.36
N ALA A 52 5.17 14.11 4.79
CA ALA A 52 3.74 14.39 4.66
C ALA A 52 3.32 14.42 3.17
N MET A 53 4.13 15.06 2.33
CA MET A 53 3.92 15.10 0.87
C MET A 53 4.08 13.71 0.24
N LYS A 54 5.05 12.91 0.69
CA LYS A 54 5.27 11.51 0.25
C LYS A 54 4.09 10.62 0.64
N ARG A 55 3.55 10.74 1.86
CA ARG A 55 2.34 10.01 2.28
C ARG A 55 1.12 10.39 1.45
N ALA A 56 0.90 11.69 1.19
CA ALA A 56 -0.19 12.14 0.33
C ALA A 56 -0.03 11.65 -1.12
N ARG A 57 1.22 11.55 -1.61
CA ARG A 57 1.51 10.98 -2.92
C ARG A 57 1.38 9.46 -2.94
N LEU A 58 1.82 8.73 -1.92
CA LEU A 58 1.65 7.28 -1.81
C LEU A 58 0.17 6.90 -1.75
N ALA A 59 -0.64 7.67 -1.01
CA ALA A 59 -2.09 7.53 -1.02
C ALA A 59 -2.69 7.75 -2.42
N LYS A 60 -2.08 8.63 -3.25
CA LYS A 60 -2.42 8.78 -4.68
C LYS A 60 -1.76 7.74 -5.59
N ALA A 61 -0.65 7.13 -5.20
CA ALA A 61 0.07 6.11 -5.96
C ALA A 61 -0.55 4.71 -5.82
N VAL A 62 -1.43 4.50 -4.83
CA VAL A 62 -2.39 3.39 -4.86
C VAL A 62 -3.31 3.50 -6.10
N ALA A 63 -3.45 4.70 -6.70
CA ALA A 63 -4.07 4.90 -8.02
C ALA A 63 -3.07 4.76 -9.21
N THR A 64 -1.89 4.16 -9.03
CA THR A 64 -0.96 3.85 -10.13
C THR A 64 -0.85 2.34 -10.37
N ARG A 65 -0.89 1.97 -11.65
CA ARG A 65 -0.96 0.60 -12.14
C ARG A 65 0.13 -0.31 -11.56
N GLU A 66 1.35 0.19 -11.41
CA GLU A 66 2.50 -0.60 -10.93
C GLU A 66 2.33 -1.04 -9.47
N GLY A 67 1.94 -0.15 -8.57
CA GLY A 67 1.65 -0.50 -7.17
C GLY A 67 0.47 -1.47 -7.04
N ALA A 68 -0.52 -1.34 -7.91
CA ALA A 68 -1.64 -2.29 -7.98
C ALA A 68 -1.21 -3.66 -8.54
N VAL A 69 -0.23 -3.73 -9.45
CA VAL A 69 0.34 -5.01 -9.94
C VAL A 69 1.15 -5.70 -8.84
N GLU A 70 1.97 -4.97 -8.09
CA GLU A 70 2.72 -5.52 -6.96
C GLU A 70 1.77 -6.04 -5.87
N ALA A 71 0.77 -5.24 -5.50
CA ALA A 71 -0.25 -5.63 -4.53
C ALA A 71 -1.07 -6.84 -5.04
N LYS A 72 -1.36 -6.91 -6.34
CA LYS A 72 -2.01 -8.07 -6.94
C LYS A 72 -1.15 -9.32 -6.78
N GLY A 73 0.15 -9.26 -7.10
CA GLY A 73 1.06 -10.39 -6.93
C GLY A 73 1.17 -10.90 -5.49
N LEU A 74 1.00 -10.02 -4.50
CA LEU A 74 1.01 -10.39 -3.07
C LEU A 74 -0.31 -10.96 -2.57
N ILE A 75 -1.44 -10.68 -3.21
CA ILE A 75 -2.78 -11.10 -2.76
C ILE A 75 -3.28 -12.30 -3.56
N GLU A 76 -2.91 -12.40 -4.83
CA GLU A 76 -3.46 -13.37 -5.76
C GLU A 76 -3.14 -14.81 -5.33
N GLY A 77 -4.19 -15.60 -5.12
CA GLY A 77 -4.10 -17.01 -4.71
C GLY A 77 -3.78 -17.25 -3.23
N ILE A 78 -3.71 -16.21 -2.41
CA ILE A 78 -3.51 -16.36 -0.96
C ILE A 78 -4.82 -16.73 -0.26
N ALA A 79 -4.74 -17.65 0.70
CA ALA A 79 -5.79 -17.87 1.69
C ALA A 79 -5.55 -16.98 2.92
N VAL A 80 -6.50 -16.08 3.20
CA VAL A 80 -6.53 -15.23 4.39
C VAL A 80 -7.38 -15.94 5.45
N GLU A 81 -6.74 -16.32 6.55
CA GLU A 81 -7.42 -16.96 7.66
C GLU A 81 -8.09 -15.90 8.56
N ILE A 82 -9.40 -16.03 8.75
CA ILE A 82 -10.18 -15.16 9.63
C ILE A 82 -10.75 -16.02 10.75
N PRO A 83 -10.29 -15.87 12.00
CA PRO A 83 -10.89 -16.53 13.14
C PRO A 83 -12.26 -15.91 13.43
N ALA A 84 -13.28 -16.75 13.55
CA ALA A 84 -14.63 -16.30 13.84
C ALA A 84 -15.37 -17.29 14.73
N LYS A 85 -16.23 -16.75 15.61
CA LYS A 85 -17.05 -17.54 16.52
C LYS A 85 -18.16 -18.27 15.77
N VAL A 86 -18.13 -19.60 15.88
CA VAL A 86 -19.10 -20.51 15.24
C VAL A 86 -20.03 -21.11 16.29
N SER A 87 -21.28 -21.35 15.91
CA SER A 87 -22.23 -22.15 16.67
C SER A 87 -21.90 -23.64 16.58
N GLU A 88 -22.41 -24.43 17.53
CA GLU A 88 -22.33 -25.91 17.48
C GLU A 88 -22.91 -26.50 16.18
N SER A 89 -23.79 -25.75 15.50
CA SER A 89 -24.38 -26.11 14.20
C SER A 89 -23.54 -25.71 12.98
N GLY A 90 -22.31 -25.19 13.17
CA GLY A 90 -21.39 -24.80 12.10
C GLY A 90 -21.72 -23.47 11.40
N LYS A 91 -22.62 -22.65 11.98
CA LYS A 91 -23.01 -21.33 11.47
C LYS A 91 -22.28 -20.23 12.25
N LEU A 92 -21.88 -19.17 11.55
CA LEU A 92 -21.20 -18.04 12.18
C LEU A 92 -22.19 -17.20 13.01
N PHE A 93 -21.77 -16.75 14.20
CA PHE A 93 -22.58 -15.86 15.07
C PHE A 93 -22.70 -14.42 14.55
N GLY A 94 -22.02 -14.09 13.46
CA GLY A 94 -22.13 -12.87 12.67
C GLY A 94 -21.43 -13.11 11.33
N GLY A 95 -21.98 -12.60 10.25
CA GLY A 95 -21.34 -12.74 8.94
C GLY A 95 -19.97 -12.06 8.91
N ILE A 96 -19.05 -12.58 8.10
CA ILE A 96 -17.76 -11.90 7.90
C ILE A 96 -18.00 -10.61 7.12
N SER A 97 -17.59 -9.48 7.69
CA SER A 97 -17.71 -8.18 7.04
C SER A 97 -16.48 -7.87 6.19
N ASN A 98 -16.64 -7.03 5.16
CA ASN A 98 -15.53 -6.54 4.36
C ASN A 98 -14.46 -5.82 5.21
N GLU A 99 -14.85 -5.19 6.32
CA GLU A 99 -13.91 -4.55 7.24
C GLU A 99 -13.00 -5.56 7.94
N GLN A 100 -13.53 -6.73 8.32
CA GLN A 100 -12.72 -7.80 8.91
C GLN A 100 -11.73 -8.37 7.89
N ILE A 101 -12.18 -8.56 6.65
CA ILE A 101 -11.32 -9.03 5.55
C ILE A 101 -10.23 -8.00 5.24
N ALA A 102 -10.58 -6.70 5.17
CA ALA A 102 -9.63 -5.62 4.97
C ALA A 102 -8.60 -5.56 6.09
N LYS A 103 -9.02 -5.76 7.35
CA LYS A 103 -8.12 -5.80 8.51
C LYS A 103 -7.18 -7.00 8.47
N ALA A 104 -7.67 -8.18 8.08
CA ALA A 104 -6.83 -9.37 7.93
C ALA A 104 -5.85 -9.27 6.74
N LEU A 105 -6.22 -8.51 5.70
CA LEU A 105 -5.33 -8.19 4.58
C LEU A 105 -4.36 -7.04 4.88
N ALA A 106 -4.65 -6.18 5.86
CA ALA A 106 -3.86 -4.99 6.16
C ALA A 106 -2.39 -5.29 6.49
N ASP A 107 -2.10 -6.47 7.03
CA ASP A 107 -0.73 -6.93 7.30
C ASP A 107 0.10 -7.15 6.02
N LYS A 108 -0.58 -7.41 4.88
CA LYS A 108 0.05 -7.60 3.57
C LYS A 108 -0.09 -6.37 2.70
N VAL A 109 -1.31 -5.88 2.54
CA VAL A 109 -1.67 -4.74 1.69
C VAL A 109 -2.83 -3.98 2.33
N ALA A 110 -2.66 -2.68 2.54
CA ALA A 110 -3.75 -1.80 2.96
C ALA A 110 -4.76 -1.64 1.79
N VAL A 111 -5.93 -2.28 1.92
CA VAL A 111 -7.03 -2.21 0.95
C VAL A 111 -8.25 -1.51 1.56
N ASP A 112 -8.99 -0.77 0.74
CA ASP A 112 -10.24 -0.16 1.18
C ASP A 112 -11.33 -1.25 1.28
N PRO A 113 -12.08 -1.35 2.40
CA PRO A 113 -13.19 -2.30 2.54
C PRO A 113 -14.24 -2.20 1.43
N LYS A 114 -14.41 -1.01 0.82
CA LYS A 114 -15.35 -0.80 -0.30
C LYS A 114 -14.90 -1.43 -1.61
N ALA A 115 -13.59 -1.67 -1.74
CA ALA A 115 -13.01 -2.29 -2.92
C ALA A 115 -13.08 -3.83 -2.88
N ILE A 116 -13.48 -4.41 -1.75
CA ILE A 116 -13.58 -5.86 -1.55
C ILE A 116 -14.98 -6.32 -1.96
N THR A 117 -15.04 -7.31 -2.84
CA THR A 117 -16.26 -8.01 -3.22
C THR A 117 -16.17 -9.45 -2.76
N VAL A 118 -17.08 -9.84 -1.88
CA VAL A 118 -17.19 -11.21 -1.36
C VAL A 118 -18.67 -11.57 -1.22
N GLU A 119 -19.00 -12.84 -1.44
CA GLU A 119 -20.33 -13.32 -1.11
C GLU A 119 -20.53 -13.37 0.41
N SER A 120 -21.79 -13.36 0.86
CA SER A 120 -22.08 -13.36 2.29
C SER A 120 -21.63 -14.68 2.94
N ILE A 121 -20.51 -14.64 3.66
CA ILE A 121 -19.96 -15.79 4.37
C ILE A 121 -20.70 -15.96 5.71
N LYS A 122 -21.45 -17.06 5.85
CA LYS A 122 -22.23 -17.41 7.05
C LYS A 122 -21.86 -18.76 7.66
N THR A 123 -20.93 -19.47 7.04
CA THR A 123 -20.45 -20.80 7.44
C THR A 123 -18.93 -20.83 7.44
N THR A 124 -18.35 -21.81 8.14
CA THR A 124 -16.92 -22.10 8.03
C THR A 124 -16.60 -22.72 6.68
N GLY A 125 -15.41 -22.44 6.15
CA GLY A 125 -14.98 -22.89 4.83
C GLY A 125 -14.08 -21.90 4.12
N GLU A 126 -13.73 -22.23 2.88
CA GLU A 126 -12.97 -21.37 1.97
C GLU A 126 -13.93 -20.73 0.97
N PHE A 127 -13.87 -19.40 0.89
CA PHE A 127 -14.72 -18.61 0.01
C PHE A 127 -13.87 -17.76 -0.92
N PRO A 128 -14.16 -17.73 -2.23
CA PRO A 128 -13.48 -16.84 -3.14
C PRO A 128 -13.90 -15.38 -2.87
N ALA A 129 -12.92 -14.50 -2.80
CA ALA A 129 -13.10 -13.06 -2.67
C ALA A 129 -12.26 -12.33 -3.72
N THR A 130 -12.72 -11.16 -4.12
CA THR A 130 -11.98 -10.31 -5.04
C THR A 130 -11.78 -8.93 -4.43
N VAL A 131 -10.63 -8.32 -4.73
CA VAL A 131 -10.33 -6.95 -4.32
C VAL A 131 -9.91 -6.13 -5.53
N ALA A 132 -10.61 -5.02 -5.74
CA ALA A 132 -10.32 -4.04 -6.78
C ALA A 132 -9.21 -3.10 -6.30
N LEU A 133 -7.97 -3.38 -6.71
CA LEU A 133 -6.80 -2.56 -6.34
C LEU A 133 -6.70 -1.30 -7.22
N HIS A 134 -7.19 -1.40 -8.46
CA HIS A 134 -7.24 -0.32 -9.45
C HIS A 134 -8.47 -0.54 -10.36
N PRO A 135 -9.02 0.49 -11.05
CA PRO A 135 -10.12 0.31 -12.01
C PRO A 135 -9.90 -0.77 -13.09
N GLU A 136 -8.66 -1.11 -13.39
CA GLU A 136 -8.29 -2.14 -14.37
C GLU A 136 -7.61 -3.38 -13.73
N ILE A 137 -7.39 -3.37 -12.40
CA ILE A 137 -6.65 -4.41 -11.70
C ILE A 137 -7.48 -4.93 -10.53
N THR A 138 -7.94 -6.16 -10.70
CA THR A 138 -8.59 -6.96 -9.68
C THR A 138 -7.69 -8.13 -9.29
N ALA A 139 -7.60 -8.40 -8.00
CA ALA A 139 -6.91 -9.57 -7.43
C ALA A 139 -7.92 -10.54 -6.83
N ASN A 140 -7.68 -11.83 -7.02
CA ASN A 140 -8.53 -12.92 -6.52
C ASN A 140 -7.82 -13.62 -5.36
N PHE A 141 -8.48 -13.77 -4.22
CA PHE A 141 -7.94 -14.43 -3.04
C PHE A 141 -9.00 -15.30 -2.38
N PHE A 142 -8.59 -16.13 -1.43
CA PHE A 142 -9.48 -17.00 -0.67
C PHE A 142 -9.60 -16.49 0.76
N VAL A 143 -10.82 -16.44 1.28
CA VAL A 143 -11.10 -16.19 2.70
C VAL A 143 -11.39 -17.53 3.34
N LYS A 144 -10.52 -17.96 4.25
CA LYS A 144 -10.68 -19.19 5.01
C LYS A 144 -11.16 -18.84 6.40
N VAL A 145 -12.39 -19.23 6.72
CA VAL A 145 -12.96 -18.97 8.04
C VAL A 145 -12.63 -20.13 8.97
N VAL A 146 -11.90 -19.84 10.03
CA VAL A 146 -11.46 -20.81 11.04
C VAL A 146 -12.30 -20.62 12.31
N ALA A 147 -12.74 -21.72 12.90
CA ALA A 147 -13.45 -21.72 14.17
C ALA A 147 -12.51 -21.28 15.30
N GLU A 148 -12.90 -20.22 16.02
CA GLU A 148 -12.32 -19.85 17.33
C GLU A 148 -13.08 -20.52 18.47
#